data_AF-A0A1Y1YGC3-F1
#
_entry.id   AF-A0A1Y1YGC3-F1
#
_cell.length_a   1.000
_cell.length_b   1.000
_cell.length_c   1.000
_cell.angle_alpha   90.00
_cell.angle_beta   90.00
_cell.angle_gamma   90.00
#
_symmetry.space_group_name_H-M   'P 1'
#
loop_
_entity.id
_entity.type
_entity.pdbx_description
1 polymer ?
#
loop_
_entity_poly.entity_id
_entity_poly.type
_entity_poly.pdbx_seq_one_letter_code
_entity_poly.pdbx_strand_id
1 'polypeptide(L)'
;MNDIEKNTAEFYDELHNNCNIETLEIIANKGIFLYKPLNNYDKIKDHKSIIKFSINAFQAFYVNNIDQYNAFIDLIYNIDYIYARNFIPNEYLIKTLIFDTINIEKVDFILKSIDPVILLFYLYNYNLISKNVFRLFKPKKISDNILIKIYGFNFFYLNKKFYEIKKLLKYFTISNLVSYILKMFGNDTTVLEYVIENLINDSLIDTSGYPLFIQAVLPLNIIEKYKTKIFKPNQTYLKFSEDKYTETFINTIFNDDGLSDLYRGSVNFYSYPYNIYVNKYNINYNQLKKSNFELIKLDEVENKFNSNNRCHVDVDTDSINFENEDLFNIKGLAFDHKKNYSKVIYIKNKIKKFIDSNYSDMVDDDSYHMLQYGEDEYYRESYEEINKFFFNNLEVFPFDYEFAYYDELNLFPLIQCSLFKDLYISSDVNKFLSNPEYIASLADKYCDNKILILCIRVCYIVSLLHNNYSIHIINSLIKNTGLNIRLENNFINLIQTENFSIEQYIYLNFKDTEIINNYIKCKDDRVPWYKGFSHRKY
;
A
#
# COMPACT_ATOMS: atom_id res chain seq x y z
N MET A 1 -20.58 31.72 10.65
CA MET A 1 -19.50 31.65 9.65
C MET A 1 -18.20 31.80 10.40
N ASN A 2 -17.35 30.78 10.37
CA ASN A 2 -16.07 30.81 11.09
C ASN A 2 -15.03 31.66 10.32
N ASP A 3 -13.93 32.04 10.96
CA ASP A 3 -12.90 32.89 10.34
C ASP A 3 -12.31 32.24 9.07
N ILE A 4 -12.20 30.91 9.03
CA ILE A 4 -11.66 30.17 7.89
C ILE A 4 -12.61 30.25 6.68
N GLU A 5 -13.93 30.19 6.88
CA GLU A 5 -14.92 30.38 5.81
C GLU A 5 -14.85 31.80 5.24
N LYS A 6 -14.66 32.81 6.10
CA LYS A 6 -14.45 34.20 5.66
C LYS A 6 -13.17 34.34 4.83
N ASN A 7 -12.05 33.81 5.32
CA ASN A 7 -10.78 33.80 4.58
C ASN A 7 -10.92 33.03 3.26
N THR A 8 -11.71 31.95 3.24
CA THR A 8 -11.95 31.17 2.02
C THR A 8 -12.68 32.00 0.97
N ALA A 9 -13.70 32.77 1.37
CA ALA A 9 -14.39 33.69 0.46
C ALA A 9 -13.43 34.77 -0.09
N GLU A 10 -12.67 35.43 0.78
CA GLU A 10 -11.67 36.42 0.39
C GLU A 10 -10.61 35.84 -0.55
N PHE A 11 -10.16 34.59 -0.31
CA PHE A 11 -9.21 33.89 -1.15
C PHE A 11 -9.77 33.66 -2.56
N TYR A 12 -11.00 33.19 -2.67
CA TYR A 12 -11.64 32.97 -3.98
C TYR A 12 -11.93 34.28 -4.71
N ASP A 13 -12.31 35.34 -4.01
CA ASP A 13 -12.48 36.66 -4.62
C ASP A 13 -11.16 37.17 -5.22
N GLU A 14 -10.06 37.08 -4.48
CA GLU A 14 -8.74 37.46 -4.99
C GLU A 14 -8.27 36.55 -6.14
N LEU A 15 -8.50 35.24 -6.03
CA LEU A 15 -8.12 34.24 -7.05
C LEU A 15 -8.79 34.51 -8.41
N HIS A 16 -10.06 34.90 -8.40
CA HIS A 16 -10.79 35.18 -9.64
C HIS A 16 -10.50 36.59 -10.20
N ASN A 17 -10.22 37.56 -9.35
CA ASN A 17 -9.93 38.95 -9.73
C ASN A 17 -8.47 39.13 -10.20
N ASN A 18 -7.61 39.74 -9.39
CA ASN A 18 -6.24 40.07 -9.77
C ASN A 18 -5.28 38.89 -9.64
N CYS A 19 -5.62 37.89 -8.82
CA CYS A 19 -4.79 36.74 -8.49
C CYS A 19 -3.39 37.18 -8.02
N ASN A 20 -3.32 38.21 -7.17
CA ASN A 20 -2.08 38.66 -6.55
C ASN A 20 -1.58 37.60 -5.57
N ILE A 21 -0.46 36.98 -5.90
CA ILE A 21 0.09 35.84 -5.14
C ILE A 21 0.38 36.21 -3.69
N GLU A 22 0.98 37.37 -3.42
CA GLU A 22 1.29 37.80 -2.05
C GLU A 22 0.03 37.93 -1.20
N THR A 23 -1.03 38.49 -1.78
CA THR A 23 -2.33 38.62 -1.12
C THR A 23 -2.95 37.25 -0.86
N LEU A 24 -2.93 36.34 -1.84
CA LEU A 24 -3.39 34.96 -1.67
C LEU A 24 -2.60 34.23 -0.57
N GLU A 25 -1.28 34.45 -0.48
CA GLU A 25 -0.44 33.87 0.57
C GLU A 25 -0.80 34.39 1.96
N ILE A 26 -1.02 35.70 2.09
CA ILE A 26 -1.45 36.33 3.36
C ILE A 26 -2.79 35.74 3.81
N ILE A 27 -3.75 35.57 2.90
CA ILE A 27 -5.06 35.00 3.22
C ILE A 27 -4.93 33.52 3.57
N ALA A 28 -4.23 32.73 2.74
CA ALA A 28 -4.06 31.28 2.95
C ALA A 28 -3.35 30.94 4.26
N ASN A 29 -2.38 31.76 4.71
CA ASN A 29 -1.68 31.57 5.99
C ASN A 29 -2.61 31.74 7.20
N LYS A 30 -3.75 32.43 7.06
CA LYS A 30 -4.80 32.52 8.10
C LYS A 30 -5.71 31.28 8.13
N GLY A 31 -5.52 30.34 7.22
CA GLY A 31 -6.32 29.13 7.07
C GLY A 31 -7.47 29.33 6.09
N ILE A 32 -7.58 28.40 5.15
CA ILE A 32 -8.63 28.34 4.11
C ILE A 32 -9.10 26.89 3.88
N PHE A 33 -10.26 26.78 3.25
CA PHE A 33 -10.69 25.57 2.54
C PHE A 33 -10.46 25.74 1.03
N LEU A 34 -10.31 24.63 0.32
CA LEU A 34 -10.31 24.62 -1.15
C LEU A 34 -11.34 23.61 -1.64
N TYR A 35 -12.23 24.03 -2.52
CA TYR A 35 -13.33 23.20 -3.03
C TYR A 35 -12.92 22.30 -4.20
N LYS A 36 -11.85 22.70 -4.91
CA LYS A 36 -11.29 22.02 -6.09
C LYS A 36 -9.77 22.24 -6.11
N PRO A 37 -8.99 21.37 -6.76
CA PRO A 37 -7.56 21.58 -7.00
C PRO A 37 -7.26 22.93 -7.66
N LEU A 38 -6.23 23.63 -7.18
CA LEU A 38 -5.83 24.93 -7.74
C LEU A 38 -5.27 24.84 -9.16
N ASN A 39 -4.86 23.65 -9.59
CA ASN A 39 -4.42 23.41 -10.96
C ASN A 39 -5.55 23.62 -12.00
N ASN A 40 -6.81 23.73 -11.57
CA ASN A 40 -7.94 24.07 -12.44
C ASN A 40 -8.08 25.58 -12.72
N TYR A 41 -7.22 26.43 -12.15
CA TYR A 41 -7.29 27.89 -12.29
C TYR A 41 -6.09 28.41 -13.09
N ASP A 42 -6.34 28.86 -14.32
CA ASP A 42 -5.29 29.23 -15.29
C ASP A 42 -4.29 30.27 -14.78
N LYS A 43 -4.74 31.21 -13.95
CA LYS A 43 -3.89 32.29 -13.41
C LYS A 43 -2.83 31.83 -12.42
N ILE A 44 -3.01 30.66 -11.79
CA ILE A 44 -2.14 30.17 -10.71
C ILE A 44 -1.62 28.75 -10.89
N LYS A 45 -2.19 27.96 -11.81
CA LYS A 45 -1.92 26.51 -11.96
C LYS A 45 -0.44 26.12 -12.14
N ASP A 46 0.39 27.05 -12.60
CA ASP A 46 1.83 26.86 -12.82
C ASP A 46 2.70 27.54 -11.75
N HIS A 47 2.11 28.31 -10.83
CA HIS A 47 2.85 28.98 -9.77
C HIS A 47 3.22 28.00 -8.64
N LYS A 48 4.38 28.16 -8.02
CA LYS A 48 4.86 27.28 -6.93
C LYS A 48 3.99 27.32 -5.66
N SER A 49 3.35 28.46 -5.37
CA SER A 49 2.55 28.65 -4.15
C SER A 49 1.34 27.72 -4.07
N ILE A 50 0.87 27.17 -5.19
CA ILE A 50 -0.23 26.19 -5.18
C ILE A 50 0.09 24.96 -4.34
N ILE A 51 1.37 24.57 -4.25
CA ILE A 51 1.81 23.40 -3.48
C ILE A 51 1.53 23.65 -2.01
N LYS A 52 1.99 24.79 -1.48
CA LYS A 52 1.75 25.19 -0.09
C LYS A 52 0.27 25.36 0.20
N PHE A 53 -0.47 26.03 -0.68
CA PHE A 53 -1.91 26.23 -0.50
C PHE A 53 -2.66 24.92 -0.43
N SER A 54 -2.36 23.99 -1.34
CA SER A 54 -3.05 22.69 -1.42
C SER A 54 -2.72 21.80 -0.22
N ILE A 55 -1.44 21.77 0.20
CA ILE A 55 -1.02 21.05 1.41
C ILE A 55 -1.76 21.57 2.65
N ASN A 56 -1.78 22.89 2.87
CA ASN A 56 -2.45 23.51 4.02
C ASN A 56 -3.98 23.33 3.98
N ALA A 57 -4.56 23.29 2.78
CA ALA A 57 -5.98 23.08 2.58
C ALA A 57 -6.40 21.60 2.62
N PHE A 58 -5.46 20.65 2.62
CA PHE A 58 -5.71 19.21 2.39
C PHE A 58 -6.38 18.93 1.03
N GLN A 59 -5.98 19.67 -0.01
CA GLN A 59 -6.50 19.51 -1.36
C GLN A 59 -5.50 18.75 -2.25
N ALA A 60 -6.01 18.02 -3.24
CA ALA A 60 -5.18 17.38 -4.24
C ALA A 60 -4.44 18.39 -5.12
N PHE A 61 -3.21 18.08 -5.51
CA PHE A 61 -2.39 18.99 -6.34
C PHE A 61 -1.42 18.26 -7.25
N TYR A 62 -1.00 18.95 -8.31
CA TYR A 62 -0.04 18.47 -9.30
C TYR A 62 1.27 19.23 -9.17
N VAL A 63 2.35 18.56 -9.54
CA VAL A 63 3.67 19.17 -9.76
C VAL A 63 3.96 19.07 -11.25
N ASN A 64 3.98 20.18 -11.96
CA ASN A 64 4.11 20.24 -13.42
C ASN A 64 5.40 20.92 -13.89
N ASN A 65 6.12 21.60 -13.00
CA ASN A 65 7.35 22.32 -13.31
C ASN A 65 8.34 22.30 -12.14
N ILE A 66 9.55 22.81 -12.41
CA ILE A 66 10.68 22.72 -11.48
C ILE A 66 10.48 23.59 -10.24
N ASP A 67 9.82 24.74 -10.37
CA ASP A 67 9.54 25.63 -9.24
C ASP A 67 8.54 24.99 -8.25
N GLN A 68 7.52 24.34 -8.78
CA GLN A 68 6.58 23.52 -8.00
C GLN A 68 7.28 22.32 -7.36
N TYR A 69 8.17 21.64 -8.09
CA TYR A 69 8.94 20.51 -7.57
C TYR A 69 9.81 20.92 -6.39
N ASN A 70 10.58 22.00 -6.53
CA ASN A 70 11.44 22.52 -5.46
C ASN A 70 10.61 22.89 -4.22
N ALA A 71 9.47 23.58 -4.41
CA ALA A 71 8.56 23.87 -3.31
C ALA A 71 7.99 22.59 -2.67
N PHE A 72 7.65 21.57 -3.46
CA PHE A 72 7.12 20.30 -3.00
C PHE A 72 8.13 19.51 -2.15
N ILE A 73 9.36 19.32 -2.63
CA ILE A 73 10.36 18.55 -1.90
C ILE A 73 10.75 19.23 -0.58
N ASP A 74 10.82 20.56 -0.57
CA ASP A 74 11.17 21.32 0.62
C ASP A 74 10.05 21.31 1.65
N LEU A 75 8.78 21.41 1.21
CA LEU A 75 7.64 21.38 2.13
C LEU A 75 7.42 19.98 2.72
N ILE A 76 7.37 18.94 1.89
CA ILE A 76 7.04 17.58 2.36
C ILE A 76 8.10 17.03 3.31
N TYR A 77 9.39 17.32 3.07
CA TYR A 77 10.45 16.85 3.96
C TYR A 77 10.36 17.46 5.38
N ASN A 78 9.82 18.68 5.48
CA ASN A 78 9.71 19.41 6.74
C ASN A 78 8.35 19.21 7.45
N ILE A 79 7.43 18.47 6.85
CA ILE A 79 6.07 18.30 7.33
C ILE A 79 5.81 16.81 7.63
N ASP A 80 4.88 16.51 8.54
CA ASP A 80 4.48 15.15 8.86
C ASP A 80 3.98 14.39 7.61
N TYR A 81 4.23 13.08 7.58
CA TYR A 81 3.92 12.14 6.50
C TYR A 81 2.49 12.25 5.95
N ILE A 82 1.54 12.64 6.79
CA ILE A 82 0.11 12.70 6.45
C ILE A 82 -0.17 13.66 5.28
N TYR A 83 0.64 14.71 5.13
CA TYR A 83 0.46 15.70 4.07
C TYR A 83 0.98 15.22 2.71
N ALA A 84 1.84 14.19 2.68
CA ALA A 84 2.33 13.58 1.46
C ALA A 84 1.28 12.73 0.72
N ARG A 85 0.05 12.60 1.24
CA ARG A 85 -0.98 11.72 0.66
C ARG A 85 -1.79 12.33 -0.47
N ASN A 86 -1.73 13.66 -0.65
CA ASN A 86 -2.64 14.38 -1.54
C ASN A 86 -2.02 14.78 -2.89
N PHE A 87 -0.74 14.53 -3.14
CA PHE A 87 -0.17 14.83 -4.44
C PHE A 87 -0.68 13.82 -5.48
N ILE A 88 -0.88 14.28 -6.71
CA ILE A 88 -1.22 13.43 -7.85
C ILE A 88 0.08 12.90 -8.45
N PRO A 89 0.27 11.57 -8.58
CA PRO A 89 1.49 10.97 -9.15
C PRO A 89 1.49 11.12 -10.69
N ASN A 90 1.53 12.36 -11.18
CA ASN A 90 1.64 12.67 -12.60
C ASN A 90 3.06 12.35 -13.13
N GLU A 91 3.18 12.22 -14.45
CA GLU A 91 4.42 11.78 -15.10
C GLU A 91 5.62 12.68 -14.76
N TYR A 92 5.42 14.00 -14.76
CA TYR A 92 6.47 14.97 -14.46
C TYR A 92 7.04 14.73 -13.05
N LEU A 93 6.19 14.63 -12.03
CA LEU A 93 6.61 14.43 -10.65
C LEU A 93 7.37 13.11 -10.47
N ILE A 94 6.81 12.01 -10.97
CA ILE A 94 7.43 10.68 -10.80
C ILE A 94 8.79 10.63 -11.51
N LYS A 95 8.89 11.14 -12.75
CA LYS A 95 10.18 11.22 -13.45
C LYS A 95 11.19 12.08 -12.69
N THR A 96 10.78 13.24 -12.22
CA THR A 96 11.67 14.18 -11.53
C THR A 96 12.20 13.57 -10.23
N LEU A 97 11.34 12.95 -9.41
CA LEU A 97 11.75 12.23 -8.20
C LEU A 97 12.74 11.10 -8.52
N ILE A 98 12.47 10.28 -9.54
CA ILE A 98 13.31 9.12 -9.86
C ILE A 98 14.72 9.50 -10.36
N PHE A 99 14.86 10.67 -10.98
CA PHE A 99 16.12 11.15 -11.53
C PHE A 99 16.80 12.25 -10.69
N ASP A 100 16.24 12.64 -9.55
CA ASP A 100 16.86 13.66 -8.68
C ASP A 100 17.97 13.05 -7.82
N THR A 101 19.21 13.20 -8.29
CA THR A 101 20.41 12.76 -7.57
C THR A 101 20.98 13.81 -6.60
N ILE A 102 20.35 14.98 -6.49
CA ILE A 102 20.80 16.07 -5.64
C ILE A 102 20.14 15.96 -4.25
N ASN A 103 18.83 15.69 -4.23
CA ASN A 103 18.02 15.66 -3.00
C ASN A 103 17.72 14.23 -2.53
N ILE A 104 18.68 13.31 -2.64
CA ILE A 104 18.49 11.86 -2.44
C ILE A 104 17.70 11.54 -1.16
N GLU A 105 18.07 12.11 -0.01
CA GLU A 105 17.40 11.84 1.27
C GLU A 105 15.94 12.31 1.29
N LYS A 106 15.66 13.51 0.75
CA LYS A 106 14.30 14.06 0.68
C LYS A 106 13.44 13.24 -0.27
N VAL A 107 13.99 12.86 -1.42
CA VAL A 107 13.31 12.02 -2.42
C VAL A 107 13.00 10.66 -1.83
N ASP A 108 13.96 10.02 -1.16
CA ASP A 108 13.74 8.72 -0.52
C ASP A 108 12.66 8.80 0.57
N PHE A 109 12.60 9.88 1.35
CA PHE A 109 11.51 10.13 2.29
C PHE A 109 10.15 10.20 1.58
N ILE A 110 10.04 10.99 0.50
CA ILE A 110 8.82 11.12 -0.28
C ILE A 110 8.41 9.78 -0.90
N LEU A 111 9.34 9.05 -1.53
CA LEU A 111 9.04 7.74 -2.14
C LEU A 111 8.69 6.68 -1.09
N LYS A 112 9.20 6.78 0.15
CA LYS A 112 8.72 5.98 1.30
C LYS A 112 7.30 6.34 1.71
N SER A 113 6.82 7.53 1.37
CA SER A 113 5.45 7.93 1.67
C SER A 113 4.38 7.43 0.71
N ILE A 114 4.80 7.02 -0.48
CA ILE A 114 3.92 6.44 -1.51
C ILE A 114 3.75 4.96 -1.22
N ASP A 115 2.51 4.47 -1.34
CA ASP A 115 2.24 3.04 -1.32
C ASP A 115 3.10 2.34 -2.40
N PRO A 116 3.88 1.30 -2.07
CA PRO A 116 4.82 0.67 -3.00
C PRO A 116 4.16 0.13 -4.27
N VAL A 117 2.90 -0.31 -4.17
CA VAL A 117 2.15 -0.87 -5.30
C VAL A 117 1.68 0.23 -6.24
N ILE A 118 1.22 1.36 -5.68
CA ILE A 118 0.87 2.55 -6.46
C ILE A 118 2.11 3.08 -7.20
N LEU A 119 3.25 3.19 -6.49
CA LEU A 119 4.50 3.63 -7.10
C LEU A 119 4.93 2.69 -8.24
N LEU A 120 4.92 1.38 -8.01
CA LEU A 120 5.23 0.38 -9.03
C LEU A 120 4.34 0.50 -10.27
N PHE A 121 3.03 0.71 -10.08
CA PHE A 121 2.09 0.95 -11.18
C PHE A 121 2.48 2.18 -12.00
N TYR A 122 2.83 3.30 -11.37
CA TYR A 122 3.20 4.52 -12.09
C TYR A 122 4.60 4.47 -12.71
N LEU A 123 5.56 3.76 -12.11
CA LEU A 123 6.84 3.48 -12.75
C LEU A 123 6.64 2.74 -14.08
N TYR A 124 5.76 1.74 -14.08
CA TYR A 124 5.41 1.02 -15.31
C TYR A 124 4.62 1.89 -16.29
N ASN A 125 3.56 2.55 -15.82
CA ASN A 125 2.67 3.38 -16.66
C ASN A 125 3.42 4.55 -17.34
N TYR A 126 4.52 5.04 -16.76
CA TYR A 126 5.36 6.09 -17.34
C TYR A 126 6.64 5.55 -18.02
N ASN A 127 6.69 4.24 -18.29
CA ASN A 127 7.80 3.57 -18.99
C ASN A 127 9.17 3.74 -18.32
N LEU A 128 9.21 3.83 -16.98
CA LEU A 128 10.44 3.88 -16.20
C LEU A 128 10.97 2.48 -15.84
N ILE A 129 10.11 1.47 -15.92
CA ILE A 129 10.48 0.05 -15.82
C ILE A 129 9.79 -0.72 -16.95
N SER A 130 10.40 -1.83 -17.38
CA SER A 130 9.83 -2.68 -18.42
C SER A 130 8.63 -3.48 -17.91
N LYS A 131 7.86 -4.05 -18.83
CA LYS A 131 6.74 -4.95 -18.50
C LYS A 131 7.21 -6.18 -17.70
N ASN A 132 8.39 -6.71 -18.01
CA ASN A 132 8.93 -7.88 -17.32
C ASN A 132 9.29 -7.53 -15.87
N VAL A 133 9.86 -6.35 -15.66
CA VAL A 133 10.14 -5.83 -14.30
C VAL A 133 8.84 -5.63 -13.53
N PHE A 134 7.83 -5.02 -14.15
CA PHE A 134 6.52 -4.86 -13.51
C PHE A 134 5.91 -6.20 -13.10
N ARG A 135 5.95 -7.22 -13.98
CA ARG A 135 5.49 -8.58 -13.67
C ARG A 135 6.29 -9.25 -12.56
N LEU A 136 7.60 -9.03 -12.51
CA LEU A 136 8.47 -9.59 -11.49
C LEU A 136 8.13 -9.05 -10.10
N PHE A 137 7.79 -7.76 -9.98
CA PHE A 137 7.60 -7.09 -8.68
C PHE A 137 6.13 -6.85 -8.28
N LYS A 138 5.15 -7.03 -9.16
CA LYS A 138 3.74 -6.83 -8.80
C LYS A 138 3.31 -7.77 -7.66
N PRO A 139 2.42 -7.33 -6.75
CA PRO A 139 1.85 -8.19 -5.74
C PRO A 139 0.84 -9.18 -6.36
N LYS A 140 0.65 -10.34 -5.71
CA LYS A 140 -0.36 -11.34 -6.10
C LYS A 140 -1.79 -10.84 -5.94
N LYS A 141 -2.06 -10.05 -4.90
CA LYS A 141 -3.37 -9.46 -4.57
C LYS A 141 -3.22 -7.94 -4.40
N ILE A 142 -4.26 -7.19 -4.72
CA ILE A 142 -4.31 -5.73 -4.55
C ILE A 142 -5.38 -5.40 -3.53
N SER A 143 -5.07 -4.55 -2.55
CA SER A 143 -6.08 -4.07 -1.61
C SER A 143 -7.06 -3.09 -2.28
N ASP A 144 -8.30 -3.09 -1.83
CA ASP A 144 -9.36 -2.18 -2.29
C ASP A 144 -8.93 -0.72 -2.29
N ASN A 145 -8.23 -0.31 -1.21
CA ASN A 145 -7.71 1.04 -1.08
C ASN A 145 -6.73 1.40 -2.22
N ILE A 146 -5.83 0.48 -2.58
CA ILE A 146 -4.85 0.71 -3.65
C ILE A 146 -5.56 0.78 -5.00
N LEU A 147 -6.48 -0.15 -5.26
CA LEU A 147 -7.25 -0.18 -6.51
C LEU A 147 -8.04 1.11 -6.72
N ILE A 148 -8.79 1.54 -5.69
CA ILE A 148 -9.62 2.75 -5.74
C ILE A 148 -8.74 4.00 -5.87
N LYS A 149 -7.56 4.05 -5.22
CA LYS A 149 -6.60 5.14 -5.43
C LYS A 149 -6.11 5.23 -6.86
N ILE A 150 -5.70 4.10 -7.45
CA ILE A 150 -5.23 4.05 -8.84
C ILE A 150 -6.36 4.54 -9.78
N TYR A 151 -7.58 4.04 -9.60
CA TYR A 151 -8.73 4.45 -10.39
C TYR A 151 -9.04 5.94 -10.23
N GLY A 152 -9.17 6.43 -8.99
CA GLY A 152 -9.48 7.82 -8.70
C GLY A 152 -8.43 8.79 -9.23
N PHE A 153 -7.14 8.51 -9.02
CA PHE A 153 -6.07 9.32 -9.60
C PHE A 153 -6.13 9.36 -11.12
N ASN A 154 -6.28 8.20 -11.77
CA ASN A 154 -6.29 8.16 -13.23
C ASN A 154 -7.55 8.80 -13.83
N PHE A 155 -8.71 8.62 -13.20
CA PHE A 155 -9.98 9.10 -13.73
C PHE A 155 -10.26 10.57 -13.40
N PHE A 156 -10.22 10.95 -12.13
CA PHE A 156 -10.59 12.31 -11.70
C PHE A 156 -9.53 13.36 -12.02
N TYR A 157 -8.26 12.96 -12.06
CA TYR A 157 -7.14 13.91 -12.12
C TYR A 157 -6.29 13.76 -13.40
N LEU A 158 -5.93 12.54 -13.79
CA LEU A 158 -5.13 12.32 -14.99
C LEU A 158 -5.97 12.16 -16.28
N ASN A 159 -7.28 12.36 -16.21
CA ASN A 159 -8.22 12.35 -17.34
C ASN A 159 -8.19 11.06 -18.19
N LYS A 160 -7.85 9.92 -17.60
CA LYS A 160 -7.80 8.62 -18.27
C LYS A 160 -9.14 7.89 -18.18
N LYS A 161 -9.99 8.07 -19.19
CA LYS A 161 -11.35 7.49 -19.29
C LYS A 161 -11.42 5.97 -19.12
N PHE A 162 -10.34 5.23 -19.42
CA PHE A 162 -10.30 3.79 -19.17
C PHE A 162 -10.64 3.43 -17.72
N TYR A 163 -10.23 4.27 -16.76
CA TYR A 163 -10.36 4.05 -15.32
C TYR A 163 -11.69 4.57 -14.76
N GLU A 164 -12.76 4.61 -15.57
CA GLU A 164 -14.08 5.03 -15.10
C GLU A 164 -14.51 4.27 -13.83
N ILE A 165 -14.87 5.04 -12.81
CA ILE A 165 -15.14 4.54 -11.45
C ILE A 165 -16.29 3.53 -11.42
N LYS A 166 -17.32 3.70 -12.26
CA LYS A 166 -18.46 2.76 -12.35
C LYS A 166 -18.05 1.32 -12.63
N LYS A 167 -16.90 1.09 -13.31
CA LYS A 167 -16.39 -0.27 -13.57
C LYS A 167 -16.12 -1.05 -12.29
N LEU A 168 -15.80 -0.35 -11.20
CA LEU A 168 -15.54 -0.97 -9.90
C LEU A 168 -16.81 -1.55 -9.26
N LEU A 169 -18.02 -1.18 -9.71
CA LEU A 169 -19.27 -1.76 -9.19
C LEU A 169 -19.41 -3.27 -9.47
N LYS A 170 -18.59 -3.83 -10.38
CA LYS A 170 -18.46 -5.29 -10.56
C LYS A 170 -17.87 -5.99 -9.34
N TYR A 171 -17.09 -5.27 -8.52
CA TYR A 171 -16.30 -5.80 -7.41
C TYR A 171 -16.71 -5.24 -6.05
N PHE A 172 -17.42 -4.10 -6.04
CA PHE A 172 -17.81 -3.39 -4.82
C PHE A 172 -19.31 -3.15 -4.78
N THR A 173 -19.89 -3.20 -3.58
CA THR A 173 -21.20 -2.60 -3.35
C THR A 173 -21.10 -1.08 -3.52
N ILE A 174 -22.21 -0.44 -3.91
CA ILE A 174 -22.25 1.02 -4.07
C ILE A 174 -21.82 1.73 -2.78
N SER A 175 -22.34 1.31 -1.62
CA SER A 175 -21.98 1.88 -0.32
C SER A 175 -20.49 1.82 -0.01
N ASN A 176 -19.87 0.65 -0.20
CA ASN A 176 -18.44 0.46 0.04
C ASN A 176 -17.61 1.33 -0.91
N LEU A 177 -17.91 1.29 -2.21
CA LEU A 177 -17.20 2.08 -3.22
C LEU A 177 -17.28 3.57 -2.93
N VAL A 178 -18.48 4.09 -2.65
CA VAL A 178 -18.71 5.51 -2.35
C VAL A 178 -17.95 5.91 -1.08
N SER A 179 -18.00 5.10 -0.03
CA SER A 179 -17.30 5.37 1.23
C SER A 179 -15.78 5.44 1.03
N TYR A 180 -15.19 4.56 0.23
CA TYR A 180 -13.77 4.64 -0.13
C TYR A 180 -13.44 5.87 -0.98
N ILE A 181 -14.25 6.20 -1.98
CA ILE A 181 -14.05 7.40 -2.81
C ILE A 181 -14.07 8.65 -1.94
N LEU A 182 -15.09 8.81 -1.09
CA LEU A 182 -15.22 9.99 -0.23
C LEU A 182 -14.11 10.09 0.80
N LYS A 183 -13.65 8.96 1.32
CA LYS A 183 -12.48 8.90 2.21
C LYS A 183 -11.20 9.35 1.51
N MET A 184 -11.05 9.20 0.21
CA MET A 184 -9.78 9.50 -0.49
C MET A 184 -9.81 10.80 -1.28
N PHE A 185 -10.98 11.14 -1.81
CA PHE A 185 -11.19 12.18 -2.82
C PHE A 185 -12.38 13.08 -2.50
N GLY A 186 -13.04 12.88 -1.35
CA GLY A 186 -14.19 13.68 -0.92
C GLY A 186 -13.86 15.13 -0.54
N ASN A 187 -12.60 15.52 -0.66
CA ASN A 187 -12.13 16.91 -0.54
C ASN A 187 -12.32 17.72 -1.84
N ASP A 188 -12.68 17.08 -2.96
CA ASP A 188 -12.98 17.73 -4.24
C ASP A 188 -14.48 17.68 -4.52
N THR A 189 -15.11 18.86 -4.61
CA THR A 189 -16.55 18.98 -4.89
C THR A 189 -16.95 18.39 -6.24
N THR A 190 -16.05 18.35 -7.22
CA THR A 190 -16.29 17.72 -8.52
C THR A 190 -16.40 16.19 -8.40
N VAL A 191 -15.67 15.59 -7.46
CA VAL A 191 -15.79 14.16 -7.15
C VAL A 191 -17.09 13.88 -6.41
N LEU A 192 -17.50 14.76 -5.49
CA LEU A 192 -18.79 14.66 -4.80
C LEU A 192 -19.98 14.76 -5.78
N GLU A 193 -19.91 15.69 -6.73
CA GLU A 193 -20.87 15.85 -7.83
C GLU A 193 -20.94 14.58 -8.67
N TYR A 194 -19.77 14.06 -9.08
CA TYR A 194 -19.70 12.79 -9.82
C TYR A 194 -20.39 11.66 -9.05
N VAL A 195 -20.09 11.45 -7.77
CA VAL A 195 -20.69 10.38 -6.94
C VAL A 195 -22.22 10.46 -6.98
N ILE A 196 -22.79 11.65 -6.78
CA ILE A 196 -24.24 11.85 -6.81
C ILE A 196 -24.83 11.47 -8.17
N GLU A 197 -24.28 12.04 -9.24
CA GLU A 197 -24.80 11.89 -10.60
C GLU A 197 -24.64 10.47 -11.15
N ASN A 198 -23.64 9.74 -10.67
CA ASN A 198 -23.19 8.50 -11.32
C ASN A 198 -23.35 7.24 -10.48
N LEU A 199 -23.39 7.35 -9.15
CA LEU A 199 -23.39 6.19 -8.26
C LEU A 199 -24.64 6.11 -7.38
N ILE A 200 -25.20 7.24 -6.96
CA ILE A 200 -26.32 7.28 -6.00
C ILE A 200 -27.68 7.02 -6.67
N ASN A 201 -27.85 7.36 -7.96
CA ASN A 201 -29.05 7.04 -8.77
C ASN A 201 -30.38 7.23 -8.00
N ASP A 202 -30.56 8.40 -7.38
CA ASP A 202 -31.75 8.79 -6.59
C ASP A 202 -32.06 7.97 -5.32
N SER A 203 -31.19 7.03 -4.92
CA SER A 203 -31.35 6.25 -3.69
C SER A 203 -30.19 6.50 -2.73
N LEU A 204 -30.49 7.18 -1.62
CA LEU A 204 -29.52 7.41 -0.54
C LEU A 204 -28.98 6.09 0.01
N ILE A 205 -27.67 6.06 0.27
CA ILE A 205 -26.98 4.86 0.74
C ILE A 205 -26.75 4.88 2.25
N ASP A 206 -26.64 3.69 2.83
CA ASP A 206 -26.10 3.54 4.19
C ASP A 206 -24.60 3.81 4.17
N THR A 207 -24.06 4.33 5.28
CA THR A 207 -22.62 4.46 5.46
C THR A 207 -21.99 3.11 5.75
N SER A 208 -20.77 2.89 5.26
CA SER A 208 -20.06 1.61 5.45
C SER A 208 -18.60 1.86 5.83
N GLY A 209 -18.16 1.25 6.94
CA GLY A 209 -16.74 1.05 7.25
C GLY A 209 -15.92 2.30 7.61
N TYR A 210 -16.55 3.48 7.77
CA TYR A 210 -15.87 4.70 8.17
C TYR A 210 -16.76 5.57 9.07
N PRO A 211 -16.24 6.20 10.14
CA PRO A 211 -17.04 6.96 11.10
C PRO A 211 -17.47 8.36 10.61
N LEU A 212 -16.95 8.81 9.47
CA LEU A 212 -17.31 10.11 8.86
C LEU A 212 -18.13 9.90 7.60
N PHE A 213 -19.06 10.81 7.34
CA PHE A 213 -19.72 10.91 6.03
C PHE A 213 -18.76 11.41 4.95
N ILE A 214 -18.14 12.57 5.20
CA ILE A 214 -17.18 13.25 4.34
C ILE A 214 -16.09 13.80 5.26
N GLN A 215 -14.84 13.83 4.80
CA GLN A 215 -13.77 14.43 5.59
C GLN A 215 -14.07 15.90 5.90
N ALA A 216 -13.73 16.35 7.10
CA ALA A 216 -13.93 17.74 7.55
C ALA A 216 -12.84 18.68 6.97
N VAL A 217 -12.75 18.74 5.65
CA VAL A 217 -11.79 19.55 4.85
C VAL A 217 -12.47 20.51 3.88
N LEU A 218 -13.80 20.58 3.92
CA LEU A 218 -14.66 21.51 3.19
C LEU A 218 -15.50 22.30 4.18
N PRO A 219 -16.04 23.48 3.87
CA PRO A 219 -16.98 24.20 4.74
C PRO A 219 -18.16 23.33 5.20
N LEU A 220 -18.69 23.60 6.40
CA LEU A 220 -19.70 22.73 7.02
C LEU A 220 -20.98 22.64 6.20
N ASN A 221 -21.43 23.77 5.65
CA ASN A 221 -22.61 23.86 4.79
C ASN A 221 -22.44 23.07 3.47
N ILE A 222 -21.22 22.98 2.94
CA ILE A 222 -20.91 22.17 1.77
C ILE A 222 -21.00 20.69 2.14
N ILE A 223 -20.41 20.29 3.26
CA ILE A 223 -20.49 18.91 3.74
C ILE A 223 -21.94 18.50 3.97
N GLU A 224 -22.73 19.33 4.65
CA GLU A 224 -24.16 19.08 4.89
C GLU A 224 -24.95 18.92 3.58
N LYS A 225 -24.72 19.83 2.61
CA LYS A 225 -25.32 19.76 1.27
C LYS A 225 -25.03 18.43 0.56
N TYR A 226 -23.80 17.95 0.61
CA TYR A 226 -23.42 16.71 -0.09
C TYR A 226 -23.84 15.46 0.69
N LYS A 227 -23.69 15.46 2.02
CA LYS A 227 -24.12 14.37 2.90
C LYS A 227 -25.58 14.01 2.66
N THR A 228 -26.47 15.00 2.69
CA THR A 228 -27.93 14.80 2.54
C THR A 228 -28.35 14.27 1.16
N LYS A 229 -27.49 14.42 0.15
CA LYS A 229 -27.71 13.90 -1.21
C LYS A 229 -27.11 12.52 -1.44
N ILE A 230 -26.20 12.09 -0.58
CA ILE A 230 -25.47 10.82 -0.74
C ILE A 230 -25.99 9.79 0.25
N PHE A 231 -26.16 10.17 1.51
CA PHE A 231 -26.37 9.22 2.59
C PHE A 231 -27.75 9.34 3.22
N LYS A 232 -28.23 8.23 3.76
CA LYS A 232 -29.39 8.23 4.63
C LYS A 232 -29.09 9.06 5.90
N PRO A 233 -30.12 9.70 6.49
CA PRO A 233 -29.96 10.41 7.74
C PRO A 233 -29.53 9.44 8.86
N ASN A 234 -28.76 9.96 9.82
CA ASN A 234 -28.42 9.22 11.02
C ASN A 234 -29.69 8.83 11.80
N GLN A 235 -29.65 7.65 12.41
CA GLN A 235 -30.66 7.20 13.38
C GLN A 235 -30.34 7.67 14.80
N THR A 236 -29.12 8.16 15.01
CA THR A 236 -28.65 8.68 16.29
C THR A 236 -28.27 10.15 16.18
N TYR A 237 -28.41 10.84 17.31
CA TYR A 237 -28.06 12.24 17.45
C TYR A 237 -27.30 12.42 18.76
N LEU A 238 -26.20 13.13 18.70
CA LEU A 238 -25.40 13.43 19.87
C LEU A 238 -25.68 14.86 20.31
N LYS A 239 -26.30 15.00 21.48
CA LYS A 239 -26.66 16.28 22.07
C LYS A 239 -25.55 16.77 23.00
N PHE A 240 -25.21 18.05 22.86
CA PHE A 240 -24.18 18.74 23.61
C PHE A 240 -24.69 20.12 24.05
N SER A 241 -25.13 20.20 25.31
CA SER A 241 -25.80 21.39 25.85
C SER A 241 -24.90 22.62 26.01
N GLU A 242 -23.58 22.44 26.04
CA GLU A 242 -22.63 23.54 26.30
C GLU A 242 -22.29 24.35 25.04
N ASP A 243 -22.30 23.72 23.86
CA ASP A 243 -21.94 24.36 22.60
C ASP A 243 -22.73 23.80 21.41
N LYS A 244 -23.72 24.58 20.98
CA LYS A 244 -24.61 24.25 19.87
C LYS A 244 -23.89 24.18 18.52
N TYR A 245 -22.81 24.95 18.34
CA TYR A 245 -22.04 24.90 17.10
C TYR A 245 -21.25 23.60 17.00
N THR A 246 -20.58 23.21 18.10
CA THR A 246 -19.91 21.90 18.20
C THR A 246 -20.91 20.75 18.02
N GLU A 247 -22.08 20.83 18.64
CA GLU A 247 -23.16 19.84 18.46
C GLU A 247 -23.54 19.70 16.97
N THR A 248 -23.76 20.83 16.29
CA THR A 248 -24.10 20.86 14.86
C THR A 248 -23.00 20.25 14.01
N PHE A 249 -21.74 20.61 14.29
CA PHE A 249 -20.57 20.05 13.62
C PHE A 249 -20.50 18.53 13.76
N ILE A 250 -20.57 18.01 14.99
CA ILE A 250 -20.47 16.57 15.27
C ILE A 250 -21.55 15.80 14.51
N ASN A 251 -22.80 16.23 14.60
CA ASN A 251 -23.92 15.55 13.94
C ASN A 251 -23.93 15.70 12.42
N THR A 252 -23.23 16.71 11.89
CA THR A 252 -23.04 16.87 10.44
C THR A 252 -21.97 15.90 9.93
N ILE A 253 -20.83 15.84 10.61
CA ILE A 253 -19.63 15.14 10.14
C ILE A 253 -19.68 13.62 10.40
N PHE A 254 -20.15 13.21 11.58
CA PHE A 254 -20.12 11.82 12.01
C PHE A 254 -21.40 11.07 11.63
N ASN A 255 -21.24 9.82 11.21
CA ASN A 255 -22.36 8.88 11.05
C ASN A 255 -22.70 8.18 12.37
N ASP A 256 -23.70 7.31 12.37
CA ASP A 256 -24.13 6.57 13.57
C ASP A 256 -22.97 5.82 14.27
N ASP A 257 -22.09 5.18 13.50
CA ASP A 257 -20.90 4.51 14.04
C ASP A 257 -19.95 5.51 14.72
N GLY A 258 -19.65 6.62 14.03
CA GLY A 258 -18.78 7.67 14.56
C GLY A 258 -19.35 8.38 15.79
N LEU A 259 -20.66 8.61 15.83
CA LEU A 259 -21.36 9.16 16.99
C LEU A 259 -21.32 8.18 18.17
N SER A 260 -21.55 6.89 17.91
CA SER A 260 -21.48 5.84 18.93
C SER A 260 -20.08 5.71 19.52
N ASP A 261 -19.06 5.69 18.67
CA ASP A 261 -17.68 5.61 19.14
C ASP A 261 -17.30 6.86 19.95
N LEU A 262 -17.70 8.05 19.49
CA LEU A 262 -17.43 9.32 20.20
C LEU A 262 -18.08 9.32 21.58
N TYR A 263 -19.35 8.90 21.68
CA TYR A 263 -20.08 8.79 22.93
C TYR A 263 -19.44 7.80 23.92
N ARG A 264 -18.98 6.64 23.43
CA ARG A 264 -18.32 5.61 24.26
C ARG A 264 -16.93 6.01 24.74
N GLY A 265 -16.37 7.11 24.23
CA GLY A 265 -14.95 7.43 24.39
C GLY A 265 -14.03 6.36 23.78
N SER A 266 -14.57 5.44 22.98
CA SER A 266 -13.86 4.32 22.37
C SER A 266 -13.16 4.70 21.07
N VAL A 267 -13.42 5.91 20.55
CA VAL A 267 -12.61 6.40 19.43
C VAL A 267 -11.19 6.63 19.94
N ASN A 268 -10.33 5.65 19.69
CA ASN A 268 -8.93 5.90 19.48
C ASN A 268 -8.78 6.69 18.15
N PHE A 269 -9.24 7.94 18.12
CA PHE A 269 -8.90 8.96 17.11
C PHE A 269 -7.38 9.26 17.08
N TYR A 270 -6.56 8.48 17.76
CA TYR A 270 -5.09 8.53 17.75
C TYR A 270 -4.50 8.33 16.35
N SER A 271 -5.29 8.00 15.32
CA SER A 271 -4.89 8.40 13.98
C SER A 271 -4.97 9.92 13.87
N TYR A 272 -3.83 10.56 14.14
CA TYR A 272 -3.45 11.96 14.05
C TYR A 272 -4.20 12.90 13.06
N PRO A 273 -4.71 12.51 11.86
CA PRO A 273 -5.45 13.43 11.00
C PRO A 273 -6.72 14.08 11.57
N TYR A 274 -7.43 13.46 12.52
CA TYR A 274 -8.74 14.00 12.94
C TYR A 274 -8.65 15.31 13.73
N ASN A 275 -7.65 15.47 14.60
CA ASN A 275 -7.45 16.71 15.36
C ASN A 275 -7.23 17.88 14.40
N ILE A 276 -6.46 17.65 13.34
CA ILE A 276 -6.18 18.65 12.32
C ILE A 276 -7.47 19.12 11.65
N TYR A 277 -8.37 18.19 11.29
CA TYR A 277 -9.64 18.53 10.66
C TYR A 277 -10.57 19.29 11.61
N VAL A 278 -10.72 18.82 12.85
CA VAL A 278 -11.61 19.43 13.85
C VAL A 278 -11.12 20.83 14.25
N ASN A 279 -9.80 21.02 14.37
CA ASN A 279 -9.20 22.32 14.69
C ASN A 279 -9.50 23.40 13.63
N LYS A 280 -9.70 23.03 12.35
CA LYS A 280 -10.13 24.00 11.31
C LYS A 280 -11.52 24.59 11.55
N TYR A 281 -12.28 24.04 12.50
CA TYR A 281 -13.59 24.56 12.86
C TYR A 281 -13.56 25.30 14.20
N ASN A 282 -12.37 25.58 14.75
CA ASN A 282 -12.17 26.12 16.09
C ASN A 282 -12.78 25.24 17.21
N ILE A 283 -12.88 23.93 16.98
CA ILE A 283 -13.38 22.99 17.97
C ILE A 283 -12.19 22.33 18.67
N ASN A 284 -12.15 22.45 19.99
CA ASN A 284 -11.09 21.84 20.79
C ASN A 284 -11.38 20.36 21.01
N TYR A 285 -10.65 19.50 20.31
CA TYR A 285 -10.83 18.06 20.41
C TYR A 285 -10.62 17.50 21.84
N ASN A 286 -9.68 18.05 22.60
CA ASN A 286 -9.45 17.61 23.99
C ASN A 286 -10.62 17.97 24.90
N GLN A 287 -11.35 19.04 24.57
CA GLN A 287 -12.60 19.39 25.24
C GLN A 287 -13.68 18.39 24.87
N LEU A 288 -13.86 18.06 23.58
CA LEU A 288 -14.84 17.05 23.14
C LEU A 288 -14.72 15.73 23.91
N LYS A 289 -13.49 15.25 24.11
CA LYS A 289 -13.24 14.01 24.87
C LYS A 289 -13.75 14.02 26.32
N LYS A 290 -13.78 15.20 26.93
CA LYS A 290 -14.15 15.39 28.33
C LYS A 290 -15.60 15.85 28.48
N SER A 291 -16.25 16.17 27.37
CA SER A 291 -17.63 16.65 27.33
C SER A 291 -18.59 15.54 27.70
N ASN A 292 -19.62 15.89 28.47
CA ASN A 292 -20.74 15.00 28.76
C ASN A 292 -21.74 15.10 27.62
N PHE A 293 -21.72 14.11 26.74
CA PHE A 293 -22.69 14.00 25.64
C PHE A 293 -23.88 13.15 26.03
N GLU A 294 -25.05 13.50 25.49
CA GLU A 294 -26.25 12.68 25.53
C GLU A 294 -26.46 12.07 24.14
N LEU A 295 -26.42 10.74 24.02
CA LEU A 295 -26.73 10.05 22.76
C LEU A 295 -28.22 9.74 22.69
N ILE A 296 -28.92 10.40 21.79
CA ILE A 296 -30.35 10.24 21.54
C ILE A 296 -30.53 9.31 20.33
N LYS A 297 -31.34 8.26 20.48
CA LYS A 297 -31.82 7.45 19.35
C LYS A 297 -33.14 8.03 18.86
N LEU A 298 -33.25 8.28 17.56
CA LEU A 298 -34.40 8.96 16.97
C LEU A 298 -35.60 8.02 16.78
N ASP A 299 -35.39 6.70 16.76
CA ASP A 299 -36.45 5.68 16.73
C ASP A 299 -36.15 4.52 17.72
N GLU A 300 -37.20 3.93 18.33
CA GLU A 300 -37.16 2.65 19.07
C GLU A 300 -36.99 1.45 18.11
N VAL A 301 -36.00 1.47 17.22
CA VAL A 301 -35.59 0.25 16.51
C VAL A 301 -34.76 -0.57 17.48
N GLU A 302 -35.45 -1.27 18.37
CA GLU A 302 -34.88 -2.34 19.18
C GLU A 302 -34.19 -3.37 18.26
N ASN A 303 -32.94 -3.70 18.61
CA ASN A 303 -32.31 -4.99 18.31
C ASN A 303 -31.85 -5.28 16.87
N LYS A 304 -31.14 -4.37 16.18
CA LYS A 304 -30.25 -4.77 15.05
C LYS A 304 -28.85 -4.13 14.98
N PHE A 305 -28.38 -3.43 16.00
CA PHE A 305 -26.94 -3.14 16.14
C PHE A 305 -26.18 -4.39 16.64
N ASN A 306 -26.23 -5.47 15.86
CA ASN A 306 -25.19 -6.49 15.96
C ASN A 306 -23.93 -5.86 15.36
N SER A 307 -23.04 -5.37 16.22
CA SER A 307 -21.68 -4.94 15.88
C SER A 307 -20.85 -6.01 15.15
N ASN A 308 -21.38 -7.22 15.03
CA ASN A 308 -20.81 -8.34 14.28
C ASN A 308 -21.15 -8.30 12.78
N ASN A 309 -22.09 -7.46 12.33
CA ASN A 309 -22.35 -7.21 10.91
C ASN A 309 -21.51 -6.03 10.40
N ARG A 310 -20.26 -5.88 10.86
CA ARG A 310 -19.26 -5.27 9.98
C ARG A 310 -19.18 -6.21 8.80
N CYS A 311 -19.93 -5.88 7.75
CA CYS A 311 -19.83 -6.52 6.46
C CYS A 311 -18.46 -6.15 5.89
N HIS A 312 -17.40 -6.72 6.47
CA HIS A 312 -16.38 -7.35 5.64
C HIS A 312 -17.13 -8.44 4.90
N VAL A 313 -17.85 -8.03 3.85
CA VAL A 313 -18.01 -8.91 2.72
C VAL A 313 -16.56 -9.05 2.27
N ASP A 314 -15.88 -10.04 2.81
CA ASP A 314 -14.74 -10.64 2.15
C ASP A 314 -15.34 -11.22 0.87
N VAL A 315 -15.58 -10.33 -0.10
CA VAL A 315 -15.61 -10.73 -1.49
C VAL A 315 -14.31 -11.50 -1.62
N ASP A 316 -14.39 -12.73 -2.09
CA ASP A 316 -13.23 -13.56 -2.32
C ASP A 316 -12.34 -12.83 -3.34
N THR A 317 -11.51 -11.90 -2.84
CA THR A 317 -10.74 -10.90 -3.57
C THR A 317 -9.50 -11.52 -4.19
N ASP A 318 -9.39 -12.84 -4.09
CA ASP A 318 -8.41 -13.70 -4.76
C ASP A 318 -8.34 -13.42 -6.27
N SER A 319 -9.39 -12.81 -6.83
CA SER A 319 -9.47 -12.40 -8.24
C SER A 319 -8.99 -10.98 -8.57
N ILE A 320 -8.72 -10.10 -7.59
CA ILE A 320 -8.36 -8.69 -7.85
C ILE A 320 -6.85 -8.51 -7.78
N ASN A 321 -6.22 -8.48 -8.96
CA ASN A 321 -4.81 -8.17 -9.12
C ASN A 321 -4.54 -7.55 -10.50
N PHE A 322 -3.26 -7.26 -10.79
CA PHE A 322 -2.87 -6.61 -12.04
C PHE A 322 -3.10 -7.46 -13.31
N GLU A 323 -3.42 -8.76 -13.19
CA GLU A 323 -3.71 -9.63 -14.33
C GLU A 323 -5.13 -9.48 -14.84
N ASN A 324 -5.99 -8.83 -14.06
CA ASN A 324 -7.36 -8.55 -14.46
C ASN A 324 -7.37 -7.42 -15.52
N GLU A 325 -7.43 -7.81 -16.80
CA GLU A 325 -7.40 -6.87 -17.93
C GLU A 325 -8.63 -5.93 -17.97
N ASP A 326 -9.76 -6.32 -17.36
CA ASP A 326 -10.91 -5.42 -17.20
C ASP A 326 -10.59 -4.26 -16.26
N LEU A 327 -9.72 -4.51 -15.27
CA LEU A 327 -9.33 -3.53 -14.26
C LEU A 327 -8.15 -2.66 -14.70
N PHE A 328 -7.20 -3.22 -15.44
CA PHE A 328 -5.97 -2.54 -15.81
C PHE A 328 -5.79 -2.57 -17.32
N ASN A 329 -5.54 -1.40 -17.94
CA ASN A 329 -5.28 -1.28 -19.37
C ASN A 329 -3.86 -1.76 -19.72
N ILE A 330 -3.51 -2.98 -19.34
CA ILE A 330 -2.17 -3.53 -19.49
C ILE A 330 -2.26 -4.85 -20.26
N LYS A 331 -2.04 -4.74 -21.57
CA LYS A 331 -2.21 -5.87 -22.50
C LYS A 331 -1.25 -7.02 -22.21
N GLY A 332 -1.80 -8.23 -22.22
CA GLY A 332 -1.05 -9.46 -22.10
C GLY A 332 -0.40 -9.59 -20.73
N LEU A 333 -1.02 -9.07 -19.67
CA LEU A 333 -0.62 -9.42 -18.30
C LEU A 333 -1.20 -10.74 -17.84
N ALA A 334 -2.24 -11.25 -18.52
CA ALA A 334 -2.81 -12.55 -18.23
C ALA A 334 -1.72 -13.62 -18.32
N PHE A 335 -1.44 -14.25 -17.17
CA PHE A 335 -0.67 -15.48 -17.13
C PHE A 335 -1.57 -16.61 -17.63
N ASP A 336 -1.01 -17.51 -18.45
CA ASP A 336 -1.68 -18.75 -18.82
C ASP A 336 -1.63 -19.71 -17.62
N HIS A 337 -2.36 -19.38 -16.56
CA HIS A 337 -2.51 -20.19 -15.34
C HIS A 337 -3.03 -21.61 -15.63
N LYS A 338 -3.60 -21.83 -16.82
CA LYS A 338 -4.12 -23.14 -17.22
C LYS A 338 -3.03 -24.18 -17.49
N LYS A 339 -1.75 -23.80 -17.63
CA LYS A 339 -0.74 -24.78 -18.03
C LYS A 339 -0.30 -25.76 -16.94
N ASN A 340 -0.43 -25.47 -15.65
CA ASN A 340 0.15 -26.36 -14.62
C ASN A 340 -0.63 -26.52 -13.31
N TYR A 341 -1.86 -26.01 -13.17
CA TYR A 341 -2.61 -26.16 -11.91
C TYR A 341 -2.78 -27.63 -11.48
N SER A 342 -3.04 -28.53 -12.44
CA SER A 342 -3.09 -29.98 -12.18
C SER A 342 -1.74 -30.56 -11.74
N LYS A 343 -0.64 -30.07 -12.33
CA LYS A 343 0.74 -30.45 -11.97
C LYS A 343 1.12 -29.94 -10.57
N VAL A 344 0.75 -28.71 -10.24
CA VAL A 344 0.86 -28.10 -8.91
C VAL A 344 0.11 -28.93 -7.88
N ILE A 345 -1.17 -29.26 -8.12
CA ILE A 345 -1.96 -30.12 -7.22
C ILE A 345 -1.30 -31.49 -7.06
N TYR A 346 -0.88 -32.11 -8.16
CA TYR A 346 -0.21 -33.41 -8.12
C TYR A 346 1.05 -33.38 -7.25
N ILE A 347 1.88 -32.35 -7.42
CA ILE A 347 3.10 -32.13 -6.65
C ILE A 347 2.78 -31.93 -5.16
N LYS A 348 1.82 -31.04 -4.83
CA LYS A 348 1.35 -30.82 -3.45
C LYS A 348 0.89 -32.14 -2.81
N ASN A 349 0.12 -32.94 -3.54
CA ASN A 349 -0.35 -34.24 -3.06
C ASN A 349 0.78 -35.25 -2.86
N LYS A 350 1.80 -35.26 -3.74
CA LYS A 350 2.95 -36.16 -3.58
C LYS A 350 3.75 -35.82 -2.32
N ILE A 351 3.96 -34.54 -2.03
CA ILE A 351 4.65 -34.09 -0.82
C ILE A 351 3.82 -34.35 0.41
N LYS A 352 2.52 -34.04 0.38
CA LYS A 352 1.64 -34.36 1.49
C LYS A 352 1.69 -35.85 1.82
N LYS A 353 1.61 -36.74 0.82
CA LYS A 353 1.76 -38.18 1.03
C LYS A 353 3.11 -38.57 1.65
N PHE A 354 4.20 -37.93 1.23
CA PHE A 354 5.50 -38.16 1.83
C PHE A 354 5.51 -37.74 3.31
N ILE A 355 4.99 -36.55 3.61
CA ILE A 355 4.85 -36.04 4.98
C ILE A 355 4.03 -37.04 5.80
N ASP A 356 2.81 -37.37 5.36
CA ASP A 356 1.90 -38.29 6.04
C ASP A 356 2.51 -39.69 6.26
N SER A 357 3.43 -40.14 5.38
CA SER A 357 4.06 -41.47 5.46
C SER A 357 5.28 -41.52 6.39
N ASN A 358 5.94 -40.39 6.64
CA ASN A 358 7.21 -40.34 7.38
C ASN A 358 7.11 -39.54 8.68
N TYR A 359 6.11 -38.68 8.79
CA TYR A 359 5.88 -37.80 9.93
C TYR A 359 4.45 -38.05 10.43
N SER A 360 4.30 -38.91 11.44
CA SER A 360 3.01 -39.08 12.14
C SER A 360 2.82 -37.98 13.18
N ASP A 361 1.57 -37.69 13.56
CA ASP A 361 1.19 -36.73 14.64
C ASP A 361 1.81 -37.04 16.03
N MET A 362 2.67 -38.05 16.16
CA MET A 362 3.24 -38.56 17.41
C MET A 362 4.77 -38.48 17.53
N VAL A 363 5.48 -37.83 16.60
CA VAL A 363 6.92 -37.62 16.80
C VAL A 363 7.09 -36.52 17.84
N ASP A 364 7.47 -36.87 19.07
CA ASP A 364 7.80 -35.86 20.09
C ASP A 364 9.00 -35.00 19.63
N ASP A 365 9.09 -33.77 20.11
CA ASP A 365 10.16 -32.81 19.75
C ASP A 365 11.57 -33.42 19.92
N ASP A 366 11.74 -34.40 20.84
CA ASP A 366 13.02 -35.06 21.11
C ASP A 366 13.40 -36.07 20.01
N SER A 367 12.44 -36.86 19.51
CA SER A 367 12.59 -37.76 18.37
C SER A 367 12.80 -36.97 17.07
N TYR A 368 12.18 -35.80 16.99
CA TYR A 368 12.33 -34.84 15.90
C TYR A 368 13.74 -34.22 15.87
N HIS A 369 14.33 -33.88 17.02
CA HIS A 369 15.72 -33.41 17.08
C HIS A 369 16.74 -34.50 16.72
N MET A 370 16.44 -35.78 16.93
CA MET A 370 17.30 -36.89 16.48
C MET A 370 17.34 -37.03 14.94
N LEU A 371 16.30 -36.61 14.21
CA LEU A 371 16.27 -36.60 12.74
C LEU A 371 17.25 -35.58 12.13
N GLN A 372 17.57 -34.50 12.86
CA GLN A 372 18.35 -33.37 12.35
C GLN A 372 19.86 -33.63 12.29
N TYR A 373 20.37 -34.65 13.01
CA TYR A 373 21.82 -34.90 13.16
C TYR A 373 22.34 -36.11 12.39
N GLY A 374 21.49 -36.81 11.64
CA GLY A 374 21.87 -37.71 10.55
C GLY A 374 22.86 -38.82 10.90
N GLU A 375 22.35 -40.03 11.13
CA GLU A 375 23.12 -41.25 10.88
C GLU A 375 22.25 -42.46 10.50
N ASP A 376 21.04 -42.23 9.94
CA ASP A 376 20.21 -43.32 9.42
C ASP A 376 20.17 -43.31 7.88
N GLU A 377 20.86 -44.27 7.26
CA GLU A 377 20.72 -44.61 5.82
C GLU A 377 19.26 -44.78 5.40
N TYR A 378 18.37 -45.08 6.36
CA TYR A 378 16.95 -45.37 6.19
C TYR A 378 16.16 -44.28 5.44
N TYR A 379 16.52 -43.00 5.59
CA TYR A 379 15.78 -41.90 4.95
C TYR A 379 16.49 -41.29 3.73
N ARG A 380 17.72 -41.70 3.44
CA ARG A 380 18.53 -41.12 2.35
C ARG A 380 17.86 -41.32 0.98
N GLU A 381 17.34 -42.52 0.73
CA GLU A 381 16.68 -42.83 -0.55
C GLU A 381 15.41 -41.99 -0.76
N SER A 382 14.55 -41.88 0.27
CA SER A 382 13.35 -41.06 0.21
C SER A 382 13.67 -39.58 0.00
N TYR A 383 14.69 -39.07 0.69
CA TYR A 383 15.16 -37.70 0.53
C TYR A 383 15.75 -37.44 -0.87
N GLU A 384 16.57 -38.34 -1.40
CA GLU A 384 17.10 -38.27 -2.77
C GLU A 384 15.99 -38.34 -3.82
N GLU A 385 14.99 -39.20 -3.63
CA GLU A 385 13.82 -39.29 -4.52
C GLU A 385 13.08 -37.95 -4.57
N ILE A 386 12.87 -37.33 -3.41
CA ILE A 386 12.21 -36.04 -3.29
C ILE A 386 13.04 -34.94 -3.95
N ASN A 387 14.34 -34.86 -3.66
CA ASN A 387 15.23 -33.88 -4.31
C ASN A 387 15.23 -34.02 -5.83
N LYS A 388 15.32 -35.26 -6.33
CA LYS A 388 15.22 -35.54 -7.77
C LYS A 388 13.84 -35.14 -8.31
N PHE A 389 12.78 -35.38 -7.56
CA PHE A 389 11.44 -34.96 -7.93
C PHE A 389 11.32 -33.42 -7.99
N PHE A 390 11.88 -32.70 -7.02
CA PHE A 390 11.95 -31.24 -7.03
C PHE A 390 12.73 -30.71 -8.23
N PHE A 391 13.91 -31.26 -8.48
CA PHE A 391 14.76 -30.90 -9.61
C PHE A 391 14.01 -31.04 -10.94
N ASN A 392 13.31 -32.15 -11.12
CA ASN A 392 12.52 -32.42 -12.33
C ASN A 392 11.28 -31.52 -12.46
N ASN A 393 10.90 -30.77 -11.42
CA ASN A 393 9.70 -29.95 -11.36
C ASN A 393 9.96 -28.49 -10.94
N LEU A 394 11.20 -28.02 -11.09
CA LEU A 394 11.68 -26.73 -10.59
C LEU A 394 10.84 -25.52 -11.06
N GLU A 395 10.33 -25.56 -12.30
CA GLU A 395 9.58 -24.46 -12.93
C GLU A 395 8.18 -24.21 -12.33
N VAL A 396 7.60 -25.21 -11.66
CA VAL A 396 6.16 -25.22 -11.31
C VAL A 396 5.93 -25.53 -9.83
N PHE A 397 6.97 -25.45 -9.01
CA PHE A 397 6.89 -25.87 -7.63
C PHE A 397 6.37 -24.74 -6.71
N PRO A 398 5.18 -24.86 -6.11
CA PRO A 398 4.60 -23.80 -5.32
C PRO A 398 4.91 -24.00 -3.83
N PHE A 399 6.02 -23.44 -3.37
CA PHE A 399 6.17 -23.14 -1.94
C PHE A 399 5.31 -21.90 -1.62
N ASP A 400 4.03 -22.10 -1.30
CA ASP A 400 3.44 -21.22 -0.29
C ASP A 400 3.76 -21.80 1.08
N TYR A 401 3.98 -20.92 2.06
CA TYR A 401 4.50 -21.20 3.40
C TYR A 401 3.71 -22.23 4.23
N GLU A 402 2.64 -22.80 3.69
CA GLU A 402 1.78 -23.80 4.31
C GLU A 402 2.52 -25.09 4.69
N PHE A 403 3.68 -25.37 4.09
CA PHE A 403 4.52 -26.53 4.42
C PHE A 403 5.75 -26.16 5.28
N ALA A 404 5.97 -24.89 5.62
CA ALA A 404 7.14 -24.45 6.40
C ALA A 404 7.06 -24.83 7.89
N TYR A 405 6.00 -25.51 8.33
CA TYR A 405 5.84 -26.02 9.70
C TYR A 405 6.67 -27.27 9.99
N TYR A 406 7.34 -27.84 8.99
CA TYR A 406 8.24 -28.97 9.14
C TYR A 406 9.67 -28.48 8.88
N ASP A 407 10.55 -28.52 9.88
CA ASP A 407 11.91 -27.96 9.77
C ASP A 407 12.75 -28.69 8.71
N GLU A 408 12.46 -29.96 8.41
CA GLU A 408 13.14 -30.65 7.30
C GLU A 408 12.76 -30.09 5.93
N LEU A 409 11.55 -29.52 5.80
CA LEU A 409 11.13 -28.85 4.57
C LEU A 409 11.81 -27.48 4.41
N ASN A 410 12.43 -26.93 5.47
CA ASN A 410 13.24 -25.71 5.40
C ASN A 410 14.54 -25.90 4.58
N LEU A 411 15.00 -27.14 4.37
CA LEU A 411 16.09 -27.41 3.44
C LEU A 411 15.68 -27.16 1.98
N PHE A 412 14.40 -27.28 1.61
CA PHE A 412 14.00 -27.12 0.21
C PHE A 412 14.17 -25.71 -0.35
N PRO A 413 13.86 -24.63 0.39
CA PRO A 413 14.27 -23.29 0.00
C PRO A 413 15.77 -23.17 -0.25
N LEU A 414 16.61 -23.74 0.62
CA LEU A 414 18.07 -23.73 0.47
C LEU A 414 18.51 -24.46 -0.81
N ILE A 415 17.96 -25.65 -1.07
CA ILE A 415 18.26 -26.44 -2.27
C ILE A 415 17.85 -25.68 -3.53
N GLN A 416 16.68 -25.04 -3.57
CA GLN A 416 16.27 -24.25 -4.72
C GLN A 416 17.14 -23.02 -4.95
N CYS A 417 17.58 -22.36 -3.88
CA CYS A 417 18.56 -21.27 -4.00
C CYS A 417 19.89 -21.77 -4.58
N SER A 418 20.35 -22.95 -4.16
CA SER A 418 21.56 -23.60 -4.70
C SER A 418 21.37 -23.95 -6.18
N LEU A 419 20.26 -24.57 -6.54
CA LEU A 419 19.95 -24.90 -7.94
C LEU A 419 19.87 -23.65 -8.82
N PHE A 420 19.26 -22.57 -8.33
CA PHE A 420 19.22 -21.30 -9.03
C PHE A 420 20.63 -20.75 -9.28
N LYS A 421 21.48 -20.79 -8.24
CA LYS A 421 22.89 -20.40 -8.35
C LYS A 421 23.61 -21.22 -9.42
N ASP A 422 23.48 -22.53 -9.39
CA ASP A 422 24.14 -23.42 -10.35
C ASP A 422 23.68 -23.18 -11.80
N LEU A 423 22.38 -22.90 -11.99
CA LEU A 423 21.80 -22.67 -13.31
C LEU A 423 22.19 -21.32 -13.92
N TYR A 424 22.28 -20.25 -13.12
CA TYR A 424 22.35 -18.88 -13.65
C TYR A 424 23.57 -18.08 -13.20
N ILE A 425 24.18 -18.43 -12.08
CA ILE A 425 25.24 -17.65 -11.43
C ILE A 425 26.60 -18.31 -11.63
N SER A 426 26.69 -19.65 -11.53
CA SER A 426 27.96 -20.39 -11.47
C SER A 426 28.80 -20.37 -12.76
N SER A 427 28.22 -20.08 -13.93
CA SER A 427 28.95 -20.12 -15.21
C SER A 427 29.60 -18.79 -15.62
N ASP A 428 28.85 -17.68 -15.57
CA ASP A 428 29.31 -16.34 -15.95
C ASP A 428 28.41 -15.28 -15.30
N VAL A 429 28.64 -15.06 -14.00
CA VAL A 429 27.85 -14.12 -13.20
C VAL A 429 27.90 -12.69 -13.74
N ASN A 430 29.02 -12.26 -14.31
CA ASN A 430 29.17 -10.90 -14.82
C ASN A 430 28.25 -10.66 -16.03
N LYS A 431 28.24 -11.60 -16.98
CA LYS A 431 27.33 -11.55 -18.13
C LYS A 431 25.86 -11.62 -17.70
N PHE A 432 25.55 -12.45 -16.70
CA PHE A 432 24.20 -12.54 -16.14
C PHE A 432 23.76 -11.19 -15.53
N LEU A 433 24.58 -10.61 -14.64
CA LEU A 433 24.28 -9.35 -13.97
C LEU A 433 24.35 -8.13 -14.91
N SER A 434 25.05 -8.19 -16.03
CA SER A 434 25.07 -7.11 -17.03
C SER A 434 23.76 -7.00 -17.84
N ASN A 435 22.82 -7.94 -17.69
CA ASN A 435 21.58 -7.97 -18.45
C ASN A 435 20.32 -8.06 -17.56
N PRO A 436 19.90 -6.94 -16.93
CA PRO A 436 18.74 -6.92 -16.04
C PRO A 436 17.43 -7.36 -16.72
N GLU A 437 17.25 -7.07 -18.02
CA GLU A 437 16.04 -7.47 -18.75
C GLU A 437 15.96 -8.99 -18.96
N TYR A 438 17.09 -9.65 -19.19
CA TYR A 438 17.13 -11.11 -19.21
C TYR A 438 16.73 -11.70 -17.85
N ILE A 439 17.27 -11.15 -16.75
CA ILE A 439 16.89 -11.59 -15.39
C ILE A 439 15.39 -11.41 -15.16
N ALA A 440 14.83 -10.24 -15.52
CA ALA A 440 13.40 -9.98 -15.38
C ALA A 440 12.54 -10.92 -16.23
N SER A 441 13.02 -11.33 -17.41
CA SER A 441 12.30 -12.28 -18.28
C SER A 441 12.16 -13.68 -17.67
N LEU A 442 13.03 -14.06 -16.72
CA LEU A 442 12.92 -15.34 -16.01
C LEU A 442 11.66 -15.41 -15.13
N ALA A 443 11.02 -14.27 -14.82
CA ALA A 443 9.79 -14.23 -14.05
C ALA A 443 8.67 -15.06 -14.69
N ASP A 444 8.56 -15.04 -16.03
CA ASP A 444 7.54 -15.79 -16.75
C ASP A 444 7.80 -17.31 -16.68
N LYS A 445 9.07 -17.72 -16.66
CA LYS A 445 9.47 -19.14 -16.57
C LYS A 445 9.19 -19.74 -15.19
N TYR A 446 9.32 -18.94 -14.13
CA TYR A 446 9.25 -19.40 -12.75
C TYR A 446 8.08 -18.79 -11.96
N CYS A 447 7.04 -18.29 -12.64
CA CYS A 447 5.95 -17.55 -12.00
C CYS A 447 5.25 -18.31 -10.87
N ASP A 448 5.20 -19.64 -10.97
CA ASP A 448 4.60 -20.53 -9.98
C ASP A 448 5.58 -20.96 -8.87
N ASN A 449 6.87 -20.66 -9.00
CA ASN A 449 7.90 -20.95 -8.01
C ASN A 449 8.32 -19.69 -7.23
N LYS A 450 7.72 -19.54 -6.04
CA LYS A 450 7.95 -18.38 -5.16
C LYS A 450 9.42 -18.19 -4.79
N ILE A 451 10.14 -19.25 -4.43
CA ILE A 451 11.55 -19.16 -3.99
C ILE A 451 12.44 -18.65 -5.12
N LEU A 452 12.27 -19.21 -6.33
CA LEU A 452 13.04 -18.76 -7.48
C LEU A 452 12.68 -17.33 -7.89
N ILE A 453 11.41 -16.93 -7.78
CA ILE A 453 11.02 -15.53 -7.99
C ILE A 453 11.71 -14.59 -6.98
N LEU A 454 11.86 -15.01 -5.72
CA LEU A 454 12.61 -14.24 -4.72
C LEU A 454 14.11 -14.15 -5.08
N CYS A 455 14.73 -15.25 -5.52
CA CYS A 455 16.10 -15.25 -6.04
C CYS A 455 16.24 -14.30 -7.25
N ILE A 456 15.32 -14.36 -8.21
CA ILE A 456 15.30 -13.50 -9.40
C ILE A 456 15.17 -12.03 -8.99
N ARG A 457 14.29 -11.69 -8.05
CA ARG A 457 14.14 -10.32 -7.51
C ARG A 457 15.45 -9.82 -6.90
N VAL A 458 16.12 -10.62 -6.08
CA VAL A 458 17.41 -10.25 -5.47
C VAL A 458 18.49 -10.07 -6.55
N CYS A 459 18.65 -11.02 -7.46
CA CYS A 459 19.61 -10.90 -8.56
C CYS A 459 19.33 -9.72 -9.48
N TYR A 460 18.05 -9.40 -9.73
CA TYR A 460 17.67 -8.24 -10.51
C TYR A 460 18.10 -6.94 -9.81
N ILE A 461 17.87 -6.82 -8.49
CA ILE A 461 18.32 -5.64 -7.71
C ILE A 461 19.85 -5.56 -7.69
N VAL A 462 20.57 -6.68 -7.51
CA VAL A 462 22.04 -6.73 -7.61
C VAL A 462 22.50 -6.28 -9.00
N SER A 463 21.84 -6.73 -10.06
CA SER A 463 22.12 -6.32 -11.43
C SER A 463 21.92 -4.81 -11.61
N LEU A 464 20.87 -4.21 -11.06
CA LEU A 464 20.67 -2.76 -11.11
C LEU A 464 21.81 -2.00 -10.40
N LEU A 465 22.23 -2.45 -9.21
CA LEU A 465 23.38 -1.87 -8.51
C LEU A 465 24.66 -2.00 -9.32
N HIS A 466 24.90 -3.19 -9.89
CA HIS A 466 26.08 -3.49 -10.70
C HIS A 466 26.17 -2.59 -11.94
N ASN A 467 25.04 -2.27 -12.55
CA ASN A 467 24.96 -1.40 -13.73
C ASN A 467 24.71 0.09 -13.39
N ASN A 468 24.86 0.50 -12.13
CA ASN A 468 24.70 1.90 -11.67
C ASN A 468 23.36 2.53 -12.05
N TYR A 469 22.26 1.78 -11.97
CA TYR A 469 20.90 2.32 -12.18
C TYR A 469 20.51 3.30 -11.06
N SER A 470 19.46 4.09 -11.31
CA SER A 470 18.92 5.04 -10.32
C SER A 470 18.63 4.34 -8.98
N ILE A 471 19.24 4.87 -7.92
CA ILE A 471 19.05 4.39 -6.55
C ILE A 471 17.57 4.44 -6.13
N HIS A 472 16.81 5.42 -6.63
CA HIS A 472 15.40 5.58 -6.34
C HIS A 472 14.55 4.47 -6.99
N ILE A 473 14.90 4.01 -8.19
CA ILE A 473 14.27 2.83 -8.80
C ILE A 473 14.55 1.61 -7.94
N ILE A 474 15.81 1.40 -7.55
CA ILE A 474 16.24 0.27 -6.73
C ILE A 474 15.48 0.24 -5.39
N ASN A 475 15.44 1.37 -4.68
CA ASN A 475 14.69 1.54 -3.44
C ASN A 475 13.18 1.29 -3.59
N SER A 476 12.60 1.68 -4.73
CA SER A 476 11.18 1.47 -5.02
C SER A 476 10.85 -0.01 -5.27
N LEU A 477 11.74 -0.74 -5.92
CA LEU A 477 11.58 -2.17 -6.19
C LEU A 477 11.83 -3.04 -4.96
N ILE A 478 12.79 -2.67 -4.10
CA ILE A 478 13.06 -3.37 -2.83
C ILE A 478 11.79 -3.56 -1.99
N LYS A 479 10.96 -2.52 -1.90
CA LYS A 479 9.68 -2.55 -1.15
C LYS A 479 8.65 -3.55 -1.70
N ASN A 480 8.82 -3.98 -2.95
CA ASN A 480 7.94 -4.93 -3.63
C ASN A 480 8.59 -6.34 -3.75
N THR A 481 9.71 -6.59 -3.06
CA THR A 481 10.39 -7.90 -3.12
C THR A 481 9.64 -9.01 -2.38
N GLY A 482 8.86 -8.67 -1.35
CA GLY A 482 8.30 -9.63 -0.41
C GLY A 482 9.34 -10.22 0.55
N LEU A 483 10.53 -9.61 0.64
CA LEU A 483 11.61 -9.96 1.57
C LEU A 483 11.84 -8.81 2.55
N ASN A 484 12.40 -9.12 3.72
CA ASN A 484 12.89 -8.10 4.64
C ASN A 484 14.29 -7.63 4.20
N ILE A 485 14.30 -6.64 3.29
CA ILE A 485 15.52 -6.10 2.68
C ILE A 485 15.64 -4.59 2.95
N ARG A 486 16.87 -4.12 3.22
CA ARG A 486 17.22 -2.69 3.25
C ARG A 486 18.45 -2.39 2.40
N LEU A 487 18.42 -1.28 1.68
CA LEU A 487 19.59 -0.77 0.95
C LEU A 487 20.38 0.20 1.83
N GLU A 488 21.66 -0.08 2.06
CA GLU A 488 22.56 0.82 2.80
C GLU A 488 23.95 0.80 2.17
N ASN A 489 24.51 1.97 1.87
CA ASN A 489 25.87 2.10 1.30
C ASN A 489 26.11 1.21 0.06
N ASN A 490 25.13 1.15 -0.85
CA ASN A 490 25.11 0.27 -2.03
C ASN A 490 25.09 -1.24 -1.73
N PHE A 491 24.83 -1.65 -0.49
CA PHE A 491 24.60 -3.04 -0.11
C PHE A 491 23.12 -3.32 0.14
N ILE A 492 22.64 -4.43 -0.41
CA ILE A 492 21.38 -5.07 -0.05
C ILE A 492 21.63 -5.84 1.25
N ASN A 493 21.04 -5.36 2.34
CA ASN A 493 21.03 -6.05 3.62
C ASN A 493 19.78 -6.93 3.68
N LEU A 494 19.99 -8.24 3.62
CA LEU A 494 19.00 -9.28 3.91
C LEU A 494 18.87 -9.38 5.43
N ILE A 495 17.69 -9.05 5.97
CA ILE A 495 17.46 -8.93 7.41
C ILE A 495 16.77 -10.19 7.91
N GLN A 496 17.49 -10.94 8.75
CA GLN A 496 16.98 -12.14 9.39
C GLN A 496 16.06 -11.76 10.56
N THR A 497 14.81 -12.21 10.50
CA THR A 497 13.82 -12.03 11.58
C THR A 497 13.68 -13.26 12.47
N GLU A 498 14.01 -14.44 11.95
CA GLU A 498 13.82 -15.74 12.59
C GLU A 498 15.04 -16.65 12.36
N ASN A 499 15.19 -17.72 13.14
CA ASN A 499 16.33 -18.65 13.05
C ASN A 499 16.49 -19.26 11.64
N PHE A 500 15.38 -19.41 10.91
CA PHE A 500 15.34 -19.90 9.53
C PHE A 500 14.52 -18.93 8.68
N SER A 501 15.21 -18.04 7.97
CA SER A 501 14.57 -17.07 7.07
C SER A 501 15.01 -17.32 5.63
N ILE A 502 14.11 -17.08 4.68
CA ILE A 502 14.44 -17.20 3.25
C ILE A 502 15.56 -16.23 2.86
N GLU A 503 15.63 -15.08 3.51
CA GLU A 503 16.70 -14.09 3.42
C GLU A 503 18.07 -14.71 3.71
N GLN A 504 18.18 -15.51 4.77
CA GLN A 504 19.41 -16.21 5.12
C GLN A 504 19.80 -17.26 4.08
N TYR A 505 18.84 -18.03 3.55
CA TYR A 505 19.14 -19.04 2.52
C TYR A 505 19.61 -18.41 1.21
N ILE A 506 19.00 -17.32 0.79
CA ILE A 506 19.46 -16.54 -0.38
C ILE A 506 20.88 -16.04 -0.13
N TYR A 507 21.14 -15.44 1.04
CA TYR A 507 22.47 -14.94 1.39
C TYR A 507 23.53 -16.06 1.38
N LEU A 508 23.28 -17.18 2.06
CA LEU A 508 24.23 -18.29 2.17
C LEU A 508 24.61 -18.87 0.81
N ASN A 509 23.66 -18.92 -0.14
CA ASN A 509 23.96 -19.40 -1.49
C ASN A 509 24.75 -18.37 -2.29
N PHE A 510 24.47 -17.08 -2.12
CA PHE A 510 25.03 -16.04 -2.99
C PHE A 510 26.34 -15.44 -2.47
N LYS A 511 26.63 -15.48 -1.16
CA LYS A 511 27.81 -14.86 -0.54
C LYS A 511 29.16 -15.36 -1.09
N ASP A 512 29.21 -16.60 -1.57
CA ASP A 512 30.44 -17.19 -2.10
C ASP A 512 30.66 -16.83 -3.57
N THR A 513 29.74 -16.09 -4.19
CA THR A 513 29.90 -15.58 -5.55
C THR A 513 30.59 -14.22 -5.49
N GLU A 514 31.87 -14.16 -5.89
CA GLU A 514 32.75 -12.98 -5.73
C GLU A 514 32.07 -11.65 -6.12
N ILE A 515 31.45 -11.59 -7.31
CA ILE A 515 30.79 -10.36 -7.79
C ILE A 515 29.55 -10.02 -6.97
N ILE A 516 28.71 -10.99 -6.61
CA ILE A 516 27.47 -10.74 -5.84
C ILE A 516 27.79 -10.34 -4.40
N ASN A 517 28.84 -10.93 -3.81
CA ASN A 517 29.30 -10.63 -2.46
C ASN A 517 29.64 -9.14 -2.25
N ASN A 518 29.97 -8.42 -3.33
CA ASN A 518 30.19 -6.97 -3.29
C ASN A 518 28.91 -6.15 -3.07
N TYR A 519 27.73 -6.75 -3.19
CA TYR A 519 26.44 -6.06 -3.13
C TYR A 519 25.48 -6.61 -2.07
N ILE A 520 25.76 -7.75 -1.45
CA ILE A 520 24.84 -8.37 -0.48
C ILE A 520 25.49 -8.51 0.90
N LYS A 521 24.68 -8.33 1.95
CA LYS A 521 25.03 -8.58 3.34
C LYS A 521 23.86 -9.25 4.04
N CYS A 522 24.14 -9.98 5.12
CA CYS A 522 23.11 -10.49 6.03
C CYS A 522 23.24 -9.76 7.37
N LYS A 523 22.13 -9.21 7.87
CA LYS A 523 22.04 -8.64 9.22
C LYS A 523 21.11 -9.48 10.06
N ASP A 524 21.50 -9.68 11.31
CA ASP A 524 20.67 -10.35 12.31
C ASP A 524 19.97 -9.28 13.15
N ASP A 525 18.67 -9.07 12.93
CA ASP A 525 17.85 -8.11 13.69
C ASP A 525 17.16 -8.80 14.88
N ARG A 526 17.51 -10.06 15.20
CA ARG A 526 17.03 -10.70 16.44
C ARG A 526 17.49 -9.85 17.63
N VAL A 527 16.54 -9.16 18.26
CA VAL A 527 16.76 -8.59 19.60
C VAL A 527 17.26 -9.75 20.47
N PRO A 528 18.38 -9.61 21.22
CA PRO A 528 19.00 -10.72 21.93
C PRO A 528 18.16 -11.16 23.14
N TRP A 529 16.99 -11.74 22.91
CA TRP A 529 16.15 -12.39 23.93
C TRP A 529 16.72 -13.76 24.33
N TYR A 530 17.72 -14.27 23.60
CA TYR A 530 18.33 -15.58 23.84
C TYR A 530 19.77 -15.54 24.41
N LYS A 531 20.23 -14.42 24.97
CA LYS A 531 21.46 -14.42 25.80
C LYS A 531 21.27 -15.07 27.18
N GLY A 532 20.07 -15.58 27.50
CA GLY A 532 19.75 -16.22 28.79
C GLY A 532 19.92 -17.73 28.88
N PHE A 533 20.24 -18.43 27.78
CA PHE A 533 20.29 -19.91 27.77
C PHE A 533 21.67 -20.53 27.46
N SER A 534 22.74 -19.74 27.40
CA SER A 534 24.10 -20.29 27.41
C SER A 534 24.61 -20.41 28.85
N HIS A 535 24.66 -21.65 29.35
CA HIS A 535 25.23 -22.17 30.61
C HIS A 535 24.21 -22.79 31.59
N ARG A 536 23.58 -23.89 31.17
CA ARG A 536 23.47 -25.05 32.07
C ARG A 536 24.39 -26.14 31.53
N LYS A 537 25.51 -26.34 32.23
CA LYS A 537 26.35 -27.53 32.08
C LYS A 537 25.51 -28.75 32.45
N TYR A 538 25.36 -29.68 31.53
CA TYR A 538 25.24 -31.09 31.85
C TYR A 538 26.57 -31.74 31.56
#